data_AF-A0A351FLD8-F1
#
_entry.id   AF-A0A351FLD8-F1
#
_cell.length_a   1.000
_cell.length_b   1.000
_cell.length_c   1.000
_cell.angle_alpha   90.00
_cell.angle_beta   90.00
_cell.angle_gamma   90.00
#
_symmetry.space_group_name_H-M   'P 1'
#
loop_
_entity.id
_entity.type
_entity.pdbx_description
1 polymer ?
#
loop_
_entity_poly.entity_id
_entity_poly.type
_entity_poly.pdbx_seq_one_letter_code
_entity_poly.pdbx_strand_id
1 'polypeptide(L)'
;MKAIYPYSLDTVREREYGLPRFEVWQAIRSTNDRARELAVEGSPRGSLVLGWEQTEGRGRHGSLWFSAAGDGVWMSLVLGANDVTTHLPILVGISCAEVIEEMTGVIVSIKWPNDLIINGRKVGGVLVEMGDGWVVVGIGINVRRSPSESL
;
A
#
# COMPACT_ATOMS: atom_id res chain seq x y z
N MET A 1 -0.93 -17.37 15.68
CA MET A 1 -1.38 -17.02 17.05
C MET A 1 -2.08 -15.68 16.94
N LYS A 2 -3.37 -15.58 17.31
CA LYS A 2 -4.19 -14.37 17.15
C LYS A 2 -3.78 -13.33 18.20
N ALA A 3 -3.22 -12.20 17.75
CA ALA A 3 -2.98 -11.05 18.61
C ALA A 3 -4.25 -10.22 18.74
N ILE A 4 -4.57 -9.79 19.95
CA ILE A 4 -5.71 -8.92 20.27
C ILE A 4 -5.25 -7.48 20.08
N TYR A 5 -5.88 -6.77 19.14
CA TYR A 5 -5.57 -5.38 18.77
C TYR A 5 -6.56 -4.39 19.42
N PRO A 6 -6.17 -3.12 19.65
CA PRO A 6 -7.12 -2.04 19.96
C PRO A 6 -8.02 -1.68 18.77
N TYR A 7 -7.60 -1.99 17.54
CA TYR A 7 -8.43 -1.97 16.33
C TYR A 7 -8.51 -3.40 15.80
N SER A 8 -9.64 -4.06 16.05
CA SER A 8 -9.90 -5.40 15.54
C SER A 8 -9.85 -5.36 13.99
N LEU A 9 -8.72 -5.78 13.41
CA LEU A 9 -8.61 -6.00 11.96
C LEU A 9 -9.54 -7.14 11.51
N ASP A 10 -9.96 -7.99 12.46
CA ASP A 10 -11.00 -9.00 12.30
C ASP A 10 -12.39 -8.40 11.97
N THR A 11 -12.61 -7.10 12.23
CA THR A 11 -13.89 -6.42 11.92
C THR A 11 -13.94 -5.77 10.55
N VAL A 12 -12.83 -5.66 9.81
CA VAL A 12 -12.86 -5.12 8.45
C VAL A 12 -13.39 -6.22 7.54
N ARG A 13 -14.73 -6.29 7.44
CA ARG A 13 -15.42 -7.31 6.66
C ARG A 13 -15.33 -6.95 5.18
N GLU A 14 -15.01 -7.93 4.34
CA GLU A 14 -15.07 -7.86 2.87
C GLU A 14 -16.37 -7.19 2.35
N ARG A 15 -17.49 -7.41 3.07
CA ARG A 15 -18.81 -6.85 2.74
C ARG A 15 -19.00 -5.36 3.02
N GLU A 16 -18.22 -4.77 3.93
CA GLU A 16 -18.40 -3.36 4.32
C GLU A 16 -17.81 -2.39 3.29
N TYR A 17 -16.72 -2.81 2.62
CA TYR A 17 -16.02 -2.00 1.62
C TYR A 17 -16.24 -2.47 0.19
N GLY A 18 -17.08 -3.49 -0.03
CA GLY A 18 -17.34 -4.06 -1.36
C GLY A 18 -16.10 -4.67 -2.00
N LEU A 19 -15.10 -5.07 -1.20
CA LEU A 19 -13.87 -5.67 -1.70
C LEU A 19 -14.12 -7.16 -1.99
N PRO A 20 -13.78 -7.66 -3.18
CA PRO A 20 -14.08 -9.03 -3.55
C PRO A 20 -13.18 -10.06 -2.83
N ARG A 21 -12.07 -9.61 -2.23
CA ARG A 21 -11.20 -10.37 -1.32
C ARG A 21 -10.39 -9.40 -0.46
N PHE A 22 -10.24 -9.68 0.83
CA PHE A 22 -9.43 -8.86 1.72
C PHE A 22 -8.60 -9.71 2.68
N GLU A 23 -7.26 -9.63 2.57
CA GLU A 23 -6.33 -10.33 3.46
C GLU A 23 -5.61 -9.34 4.37
N VAL A 24 -5.58 -9.63 5.67
CA VAL A 24 -4.83 -8.86 6.66
C VAL A 24 -3.75 -9.73 7.29
N TRP A 25 -2.53 -9.20 7.34
CA TRP A 25 -1.35 -9.90 7.85
C TRP A 25 -0.72 -9.13 9.01
N GLN A 26 -0.35 -9.87 10.05
CA GLN A 26 0.43 -9.36 11.19
C GLN A 26 1.84 -8.96 10.77
N ALA A 27 2.50 -9.86 10.05
CA ALA A 27 3.79 -9.66 9.43
C ALA A 27 3.76 -10.40 8.10
N ILE A 28 4.31 -9.77 7.07
CA ILE A 28 4.40 -10.32 5.72
C ILE A 28 5.74 -9.93 5.13
N ARG A 29 6.26 -10.69 4.15
CA ARG A 29 7.50 -10.28 3.46
C ARG A 29 7.28 -8.97 2.70
N SER A 30 6.31 -8.98 1.80
CA SER A 30 5.81 -7.79 1.11
C SER A 30 4.33 -7.99 0.75
N THR A 31 3.51 -6.95 0.94
CA THR A 31 2.13 -6.95 0.46
C THR A 31 2.06 -7.07 -1.06
N ASN A 32 3.06 -6.53 -1.77
CA ASN A 32 3.13 -6.63 -3.24
C ASN A 32 3.38 -8.06 -3.70
N ASP A 33 4.25 -8.82 -3.01
CA ASP A 33 4.44 -10.25 -3.32
C ASP A 33 3.16 -11.03 -3.16
N ARG A 34 2.47 -10.81 -2.03
CA ARG A 34 1.23 -11.53 -1.77
C ARG A 34 0.13 -11.14 -2.75
N ALA A 35 -0.02 -9.85 -3.06
CA ALA A 35 -0.98 -9.41 -4.08
C ALA A 35 -0.64 -9.99 -5.47
N ARG A 36 0.64 -10.14 -5.81
CA ARG A 36 1.05 -10.81 -7.06
C ARG A 36 0.66 -12.28 -7.06
N GLU A 37 0.91 -13.00 -5.96
CA GLU A 37 0.45 -14.40 -5.80
C GLU A 37 -1.06 -14.49 -5.99
N LEU A 38 -1.83 -13.62 -5.33
CA LEU A 38 -3.28 -13.56 -5.48
C LEU A 38 -3.70 -13.33 -6.94
N ALA A 39 -3.02 -12.43 -7.65
CA ALA A 39 -3.33 -12.16 -9.05
C ALA A 39 -3.04 -13.37 -9.95
N VAL A 40 -1.92 -14.07 -9.71
CA VAL A 40 -1.55 -15.30 -10.44
C VAL A 40 -2.52 -16.45 -10.12
N GLU A 41 -3.02 -16.53 -8.89
CA GLU A 41 -4.08 -17.47 -8.48
C GLU A 41 -5.46 -17.14 -9.09
N GLY A 42 -5.60 -16.03 -9.81
CA GLY A 42 -6.86 -15.61 -10.43
C GLY A 42 -7.80 -14.87 -9.49
N SER A 43 -7.27 -14.26 -8.42
CA SER A 43 -8.08 -13.43 -7.51
C SER A 43 -8.66 -12.23 -8.27
N PRO A 44 -9.89 -11.82 -7.94
CA PRO A 44 -10.59 -10.76 -8.65
C PRO A 44 -9.88 -9.41 -8.54
N ARG A 45 -10.01 -8.59 -9.59
CA ARG A 45 -9.64 -7.16 -9.55
C ARG A 45 -10.30 -6.51 -8.33
N GLY A 46 -9.54 -5.72 -7.58
CA GLY A 46 -9.96 -5.10 -6.33
C GLY A 46 -9.63 -5.93 -5.09
N SER A 47 -9.00 -7.11 -5.23
CA SER A 47 -8.47 -7.84 -4.07
C SER A 47 -7.40 -6.99 -3.36
N LEU A 48 -7.48 -6.91 -2.03
CA LEU A 48 -6.61 -6.07 -1.21
C LEU A 48 -5.84 -6.92 -0.20
N VAL A 49 -4.54 -6.66 -0.09
CA VAL A 49 -3.67 -7.21 0.95
C VAL A 49 -3.21 -6.05 1.83
N LEU A 50 -3.43 -6.16 3.14
CA LEU A 50 -2.94 -5.22 4.16
C LEU A 50 -1.93 -5.92 5.05
N GLY A 51 -0.78 -5.29 5.26
CA GLY A 51 0.24 -5.73 6.21
C GLY A 51 0.37 -4.75 7.36
N TRP A 52 0.39 -5.24 8.59
CA TRP A 52 0.75 -4.43 9.76
C TRP A 52 2.27 -4.15 9.80
N GLU A 53 3.06 -5.13 9.39
CA GLU A 53 4.51 -5.05 9.22
C GLU A 53 4.94 -5.72 7.91
N GLN A 54 5.92 -5.14 7.20
CA GLN A 54 6.64 -5.83 6.13
C GLN A 54 8.10 -6.08 6.51
N THR A 55 8.53 -7.34 6.47
CA THR A 55 9.92 -7.71 6.76
C THR A 55 10.88 -7.49 5.59
N GLU A 56 10.33 -7.42 4.36
CA GLU A 56 11.07 -7.22 3.12
C GLU A 56 10.34 -6.23 2.20
N GLY A 57 9.85 -5.13 2.79
CA GLY A 57 9.16 -4.07 2.06
C GLY A 57 10.01 -3.53 0.90
N ARG A 58 9.38 -3.29 -0.24
CA ARG A 58 10.04 -2.87 -1.48
C ARG A 58 9.66 -1.47 -1.93
N GLY A 59 10.62 -0.79 -2.53
CA GLY A 59 10.45 0.40 -3.32
C GLY A 59 10.88 0.17 -4.78
N ARG A 60 10.84 1.24 -5.57
CA ARG A 60 11.27 1.20 -6.99
C ARG A 60 12.77 0.93 -7.09
N HIS A 61 13.18 0.36 -8.23
CA HIS A 61 14.59 0.08 -8.53
C HIS A 61 15.33 -0.76 -7.47
N GLY A 62 14.60 -1.63 -6.76
CA GLY A 62 15.17 -2.51 -5.73
C GLY A 62 15.50 -1.80 -4.40
N SER A 63 15.07 -0.56 -4.21
CA SER A 63 15.16 0.11 -2.90
C SER A 63 14.32 -0.63 -1.84
N LEU A 64 14.74 -0.52 -0.58
CA LEU A 64 13.97 -1.05 0.55
C LEU A 64 12.93 -0.02 1.01
N TRP A 65 11.78 -0.53 1.44
CA TRP A 65 10.72 0.27 2.07
C TRP A 65 10.53 -0.17 3.53
N PHE A 66 11.00 0.65 4.47
CA PHE A 66 10.87 0.36 5.89
C PHE A 66 9.40 0.40 6.32
N SER A 67 8.90 -0.70 6.88
CA SER A 67 7.48 -0.94 7.13
C SER A 67 7.24 -1.58 8.48
N ALA A 68 7.67 -0.93 9.56
CA ALA A 68 7.51 -1.49 10.90
C ALA A 68 6.04 -1.52 11.35
N ALA A 69 5.77 -2.43 12.27
CA ALA A 69 4.50 -2.60 12.95
C ALA A 69 3.98 -1.28 13.54
N GLY A 70 2.87 -0.77 13.01
CA GLY A 70 2.17 0.42 13.53
C GLY A 70 2.76 1.78 13.18
N ASP A 71 3.77 1.80 12.32
CA ASP A 71 4.37 3.05 11.82
C ASP A 71 3.62 3.62 10.61
N GLY A 72 2.74 2.84 9.98
CA GLY A 72 2.04 3.31 8.79
C GLY A 72 1.03 2.32 8.22
N VAL A 73 0.63 2.59 6.98
CA VAL A 73 -0.31 1.79 6.19
C VAL A 73 0.47 1.14 5.04
N TRP A 74 0.53 -0.18 5.05
CA TRP A 74 1.22 -0.98 4.04
C TRP A 74 0.19 -1.86 3.35
N MET A 75 -0.13 -1.57 2.08
CA MET A 75 -1.16 -2.31 1.38
C MET A 75 -0.87 -2.48 -0.11
N SER A 76 -1.47 -3.50 -0.71
CA SER A 76 -1.36 -3.74 -2.15
C SER A 76 -2.69 -4.18 -2.74
N LEU A 77 -3.03 -3.60 -3.90
CA LEU A 77 -4.24 -3.89 -4.67
C LEU A 77 -3.92 -4.73 -5.90
N VAL A 78 -4.74 -5.74 -6.15
CA VAL A 78 -4.76 -6.49 -7.41
C VAL A 78 -5.62 -5.75 -8.43
N LEU A 79 -5.03 -5.39 -9.55
CA LEU A 79 -5.72 -4.84 -10.72
C LEU A 79 -5.62 -5.83 -11.90
N GLY A 80 -6.39 -5.60 -12.96
CA GLY A 80 -6.36 -6.42 -14.17
C GLY A 80 -5.35 -5.90 -15.20
N ALA A 81 -4.96 -6.76 -16.15
CA ALA A 81 -4.04 -6.40 -17.23
C ALA A 81 -4.49 -5.19 -18.08
N ASN A 82 -5.80 -4.98 -18.21
CA ASN A 82 -6.36 -3.86 -18.96
C ASN A 82 -6.21 -2.51 -18.24
N ASP A 83 -5.74 -2.50 -16.99
CA ASP A 83 -5.55 -1.30 -16.18
C ASP A 83 -4.14 -0.71 -16.28
N VAL A 84 -3.26 -1.33 -17.09
CA VAL A 84 -1.89 -0.84 -17.28
C VAL A 84 -1.91 0.52 -17.98
N THR A 85 -1.42 1.53 -17.28
CA THR A 85 -1.08 2.83 -17.85
C THR A 85 0.18 3.36 -17.20
N THR A 86 1.00 4.10 -17.96
CA THR A 86 2.21 4.78 -17.45
C THR A 86 1.88 5.79 -16.35
N HIS A 87 0.63 6.24 -16.27
CA HIS A 87 0.14 7.19 -15.28
C HIS A 87 -0.40 6.54 -14.00
N LEU A 88 -0.42 5.21 -13.90
CA LEU A 88 -1.03 4.53 -12.75
C LEU A 88 -0.39 4.93 -11.40
N PRO A 89 0.95 5.04 -11.27
CA PRO A 89 1.55 5.49 -10.01
C PRO A 89 1.11 6.89 -9.59
N ILE A 90 0.98 7.82 -10.54
CA ILE A 90 0.59 9.21 -10.22
C ILE A 90 -0.91 9.31 -9.92
N LEU A 91 -1.76 8.56 -10.63
CA LEU A 91 -3.20 8.51 -10.34
C LEU A 91 -3.45 8.02 -8.91
N VAL A 92 -2.79 6.92 -8.53
CA VAL A 92 -2.89 6.37 -7.16
C VAL A 92 -2.30 7.34 -6.15
N GLY A 93 -1.18 8.00 -6.47
CA GLY A 93 -0.58 9.02 -5.63
C GLY A 93 -1.53 10.19 -5.36
N ILE A 94 -2.22 10.69 -6.38
CA ILE A 94 -3.23 11.75 -6.25
C ILE A 94 -4.36 11.30 -5.34
N SER A 95 -4.91 10.09 -5.55
CA SER A 95 -5.97 9.58 -4.67
C SER A 95 -5.51 9.44 -3.21
N CYS A 96 -4.26 9.05 -2.97
CA CYS A 96 -3.71 9.02 -1.62
C CYS A 96 -3.58 10.44 -1.04
N ALA A 97 -3.11 11.41 -1.83
CA ALA A 97 -3.00 12.80 -1.41
C ALA A 97 -4.36 13.39 -1.04
N GLU A 98 -5.38 13.20 -1.88
CA GLU A 98 -6.76 13.66 -1.62
C GLU A 98 -7.30 13.10 -0.29
N VAL A 99 -7.14 11.80 -0.06
CA VAL A 99 -7.59 11.16 1.20
C VAL A 99 -6.82 11.67 2.42
N ILE A 100 -5.51 11.86 2.31
CA ILE A 100 -4.70 12.40 3.41
C ILE A 100 -5.12 13.86 3.71
N GLU A 101 -5.29 14.67 2.67
CA GLU A 101 -5.73 16.06 2.79
C GLU A 101 -7.11 16.16 3.45
N GLU A 102 -8.07 15.34 3.02
CA GLU A 102 -9.41 15.28 3.60
C GLU A 102 -9.38 14.87 5.08
N MET A 103 -8.58 13.85 5.42
CA MET A 103 -8.53 13.30 6.78
C MET A 103 -7.74 14.16 7.78
N THR A 104 -6.77 14.95 7.30
CA THR A 104 -5.80 15.63 8.17
C THR A 104 -5.74 17.15 8.00
N GLY A 105 -6.27 17.68 6.89
CA GLY A 105 -6.12 19.09 6.51
C GLY A 105 -4.70 19.47 6.07
N VAL A 106 -3.78 18.50 5.92
CA VAL A 106 -2.39 18.76 5.54
C VAL A 106 -2.22 18.57 4.04
N ILE A 107 -1.71 19.61 3.36
CA ILE A 107 -1.45 19.58 1.91
C ILE A 107 -0.37 18.55 1.57
N VAL A 108 -0.67 17.68 0.61
CA VAL A 108 0.23 16.65 0.10
C VAL A 108 0.62 16.98 -1.34
N SER A 109 1.92 17.18 -1.56
CA SER A 109 2.46 17.35 -2.91
C SER A 109 2.91 16.02 -3.50
N ILE A 110 2.77 15.85 -4.82
CA ILE A 110 3.27 14.68 -5.53
C ILE A 110 4.62 15.00 -6.16
N LYS A 111 5.66 14.30 -5.72
CA LYS A 111 6.95 14.31 -6.42
C LYS A 111 6.97 13.17 -7.43
N TRP A 112 7.13 13.54 -8.70
CA TRP A 112 7.09 12.59 -9.80
C TRP A 112 8.12 11.46 -9.61
N PRO A 113 7.77 10.20 -9.93
CA PRO A 113 6.47 9.75 -10.46
C PRO A 113 5.49 9.22 -9.40
N ASN A 114 5.92 9.05 -8.15
CA ASN A 114 5.21 8.15 -7.23
C ASN A 114 5.38 8.49 -5.74
N ASP A 115 5.96 9.64 -5.40
CA ASP A 115 6.27 9.99 -4.01
C ASP A 115 5.26 11.00 -3.46
N LEU A 116 4.72 10.71 -2.27
CA LEU A 116 3.89 11.64 -1.50
C LEU A 116 4.80 12.48 -0.61
N ILE A 117 4.69 13.81 -0.71
CA ILE A 117 5.57 14.76 -0.03
C ILE A 117 4.75 15.73 0.83
N ILE A 118 5.08 15.81 2.11
CA ILE A 118 4.56 16.80 3.06
C ILE A 118 5.74 17.60 3.60
N ASN A 119 5.66 18.93 3.58
CA ASN A 119 6.72 19.82 4.09
C ASN A 119 8.12 19.47 3.56
N GLY A 120 8.22 19.09 2.28
CA GLY A 120 9.48 18.72 1.63
C GLY A 120 10.03 17.33 1.99
N ARG A 121 9.33 16.54 2.81
CA ARG A 121 9.73 15.18 3.20
C ARG A 121 8.83 14.13 2.57
N LYS A 122 9.42 12.99 2.22
CA LYS A 122 8.67 11.84 1.68
C LYS A 122 7.91 11.14 2.80
N VAL A 123 6.59 11.12 2.70
CA VAL A 123 5.70 10.48 3.66
C VAL A 123 5.06 9.21 3.11
N GLY A 124 5.16 8.97 1.81
CA GLY A 124 4.63 7.76 1.22
C GLY A 124 5.11 7.54 -0.20
N GLY A 125 4.74 6.39 -0.75
CA GLY A 125 5.09 6.03 -2.11
C GLY A 125 4.17 4.99 -2.69
N VAL A 126 4.06 5.01 -4.01
CA VAL A 126 3.36 4.00 -4.80
C VAL A 126 4.36 3.14 -5.55
N LEU A 127 4.15 1.82 -5.55
CA LEU A 127 4.94 0.85 -6.31
C LEU A 127 4.01 0.04 -7.21
N VAL A 128 4.13 0.22 -8.53
CA VAL A 128 3.39 -0.59 -9.50
C VAL A 128 4.31 -1.69 -10.04
N GLU A 129 3.87 -2.94 -9.93
CA GLU A 129 4.50 -4.11 -10.54
C GLU A 129 3.50 -4.76 -11.49
N MET A 130 3.97 -5.33 -12.60
CA MET A 130 3.12 -5.97 -13.61
C MET A 130 3.83 -7.17 -14.22
N GLY A 131 3.05 -8.09 -14.76
CA GLY A 131 3.53 -9.27 -15.49
C GLY A 131 2.45 -9.82 -16.42
N ASP A 132 2.61 -11.06 -16.87
CA ASP A 132 1.66 -11.70 -17.80
C ASP A 132 0.26 -11.80 -17.19
N GLY A 133 -0.61 -10.86 -17.56
CA GLY A 133 -2.02 -10.85 -17.19
C GLY A 133 -2.36 -10.17 -15.86
N TRP A 134 -1.39 -9.60 -15.13
CA TRP A 134 -1.63 -9.01 -13.80
C TRP A 134 -0.94 -7.66 -13.60
N VAL A 135 -1.56 -6.84 -12.74
CA VAL A 135 -1.01 -5.57 -12.25
C VAL A 135 -1.24 -5.51 -10.75
N VAL A 136 -0.21 -5.12 -10.01
CA VAL A 136 -0.28 -4.91 -8.56
C VAL A 136 0.16 -3.49 -8.24
N VAL A 137 -0.63 -2.82 -7.40
CA VAL A 137 -0.33 -1.48 -6.91
C VAL A 137 -0.10 -1.54 -5.40
N GLY A 138 1.15 -1.39 -5.00
CA GLY A 138 1.57 -1.20 -3.62
C GLY A 138 1.50 0.25 -3.20
N ILE A 139 1.00 0.49 -2.00
CA ILE A 139 0.86 1.79 -1.36
C ILE A 139 1.48 1.68 0.03
N GLY A 140 2.49 2.51 0.28
CA GLY A 140 3.10 2.66 1.59
C GLY A 140 2.97 4.10 2.07
N ILE A 141 2.35 4.31 3.23
CA ILE A 141 2.15 5.64 3.82
C ILE A 141 2.61 5.62 5.28
N ASN A 142 3.56 6.48 5.60
CA ASN A 142 4.04 6.70 6.96
C ASN A 142 3.00 7.50 7.75
N VAL A 143 2.49 6.93 8.84
CA VAL A 143 1.53 7.56 9.76
C VAL A 143 2.24 8.06 11.03
N ARG A 144 3.24 7.32 11.48
CA ARG A 144 4.19 7.74 12.51
C ARG A 144 5.55 7.99 11.89
N ARG A 145 6.39 8.70 12.63
CA ARG A 145 7.74 9.01 12.19
C ARG A 145 8.55 7.71 12.14
N SER A 146 8.98 7.31 10.95
CA SER A 146 9.85 6.14 10.76
C SER A 146 11.18 6.36 11.48
N PRO A 147 11.69 5.40 12.30
CA PRO A 147 12.98 5.50 13.00
C PRO A 147 14.20 5.72 12.09
N SER A 148 14.08 5.43 10.79
CA SER A 148 15.14 5.64 9.80
C SER A 148 15.48 7.12 9.54
N GLU A 149 14.72 8.07 10.12
CA GLU A 149 15.04 9.50 10.12
C GLU A 149 15.57 9.98 11.50
N SER A 150 16.47 9.19 12.10
CA SER A 150 17.26 9.63 13.26
C SER A 150 18.47 10.43 12.78
N LEU A 151 18.37 11.76 12.87
CA LEU A 151 19.38 12.82 12.65
C LEU A 151 19.85 13.07 11.21
#